data_AF-A0A972B8F7-F1
#
_entry.id   AF-A0A972B8F7-F1
#
_cell.length_a   1.000
_cell.length_b   1.000
_cell.length_c   1.000
_cell.angle_alpha   90.00
_cell.angle_beta   90.00
_cell.angle_gamma   90.00
#
_symmetry.space_group_name_H-M   'P 1'
#
loop_
_entity.id
_entity.type
_entity.pdbx_description
1 polymer ?
#
loop_
_entity_poly.entity_id
_entity_poly.type
_entity_poly.pdbx_seq_one_letter_code
_entity_poly.pdbx_strand_id
1 'polypeptide(L)'
;MKITIGTRGSNLAVIQTNSIAEAIQEKYPDVEVEIKIIKTKGDIFLDTPLHKLNDKGLFVKEIENELLSGEIDLAVHSMKDMPSEMTEGLVFAKPPKSHDPADVLVLRNPISSLSELKNGRIGTGSKRRTYQLERLIENIEVVPIRGNIETRMSKIESENLDAVILAKAGLERASHQDRIGYVLDPKIFLPSPCQGILALQYNEKNIEVGEILNSLSDENTLYRYETERMYQKTIGAGCHSPVGIYTEIKDDNIVIYGMYGDEDGSRLIFKEISGPLGDRLSLSEKLANSIKEELDNE
;
A
#
# COMPACT_ATOMS: atom_id res chain seq x y z
N MET A 1 -6.24 -20.32 23.87
CA MET A 1 -7.05 -19.99 22.67
C MET A 1 -6.21 -20.29 21.44
N LYS A 2 -6.80 -20.62 20.29
CA LYS A 2 -6.06 -20.80 19.03
C LYS A 2 -6.58 -19.82 17.98
N ILE A 3 -5.68 -19.16 17.25
CA ILE A 3 -5.98 -18.26 16.14
C ILE A 3 -5.29 -18.78 14.89
N THR A 4 -6.07 -19.02 13.83
CA THR A 4 -5.55 -19.40 12.51
C THR A 4 -5.48 -18.16 11.62
N ILE A 5 -4.27 -17.78 11.19
CA ILE A 5 -4.02 -16.62 10.34
C ILE A 5 -3.84 -17.06 8.88
N GLY A 6 -4.75 -16.62 8.02
CA GLY A 6 -4.66 -16.80 6.57
C GLY A 6 -3.72 -15.79 5.91
N THR A 7 -2.89 -16.26 5.00
CA THR A 7 -2.00 -15.41 4.20
C THR A 7 -1.77 -15.95 2.80
N ARG A 8 -1.40 -15.07 1.87
CA ARG A 8 -0.84 -15.49 0.58
C ARG A 8 0.51 -16.16 0.77
N GLY A 9 0.88 -17.00 -0.20
CA GLY A 9 2.15 -17.75 -0.19
C GLY A 9 3.40 -16.95 -0.60
N SER A 10 3.27 -15.67 -0.97
CA SER A 10 4.44 -14.85 -1.30
C SER A 10 5.30 -14.59 -0.07
N ASN A 11 6.64 -14.57 -0.23
CA ASN A 11 7.60 -14.35 0.85
C ASN A 11 7.23 -13.14 1.74
N LEU A 12 6.96 -11.98 1.13
CA LEU A 12 6.59 -10.78 1.87
C LEU A 12 5.28 -10.94 2.67
N ALA A 13 4.26 -11.62 2.12
CA ALA A 13 3.01 -11.84 2.82
C ALA A 13 3.18 -12.76 4.04
N VAL A 14 3.99 -13.80 3.91
CA VAL A 14 4.35 -14.69 5.04
C VAL A 14 5.13 -13.93 6.11
N ILE A 15 6.11 -13.10 5.73
CA ILE A 15 6.86 -12.26 6.68
C ILE A 15 5.93 -11.28 7.42
N GLN A 16 5.04 -10.61 6.69
CA GLN A 16 4.04 -9.72 7.29
C GLN A 16 3.15 -10.47 8.28
N THR A 17 2.73 -11.68 7.93
CA THR A 17 1.89 -12.52 8.78
C THR A 17 2.62 -12.97 10.04
N ASN A 18 3.88 -13.42 9.92
CA ASN A 18 4.72 -13.76 11.05
C ASN A 18 4.89 -12.57 12.01
N SER A 19 5.10 -11.35 11.49
CA SER A 19 5.24 -10.16 12.36
C SER A 19 3.99 -9.88 13.21
N ILE A 20 2.80 -10.22 12.71
CA ILE A 20 1.55 -10.10 13.46
C ILE A 20 1.39 -11.27 14.44
N ALA A 21 1.74 -12.49 14.02
CA ALA A 21 1.74 -13.66 14.90
C ALA A 21 2.64 -13.43 16.12
N GLU A 22 3.86 -12.94 15.90
CA GLU A 22 4.82 -12.58 16.95
C GLU A 22 4.26 -11.50 17.88
N ALA A 23 3.66 -10.44 17.35
CA ALA A 23 3.04 -9.38 18.16
C ALA A 23 1.85 -9.88 18.99
N ILE A 24 1.05 -10.82 18.47
CA ILE A 24 -0.02 -11.48 19.22
C ILE A 24 0.58 -12.30 20.36
N GLN A 25 1.57 -13.15 20.06
CA GLN A 25 2.19 -14.05 21.04
C GLN A 25 2.97 -13.31 22.14
N GLU A 26 3.63 -12.20 21.81
CA GLU A 26 4.32 -11.36 22.79
C GLU A 26 3.34 -10.76 23.81
N LYS A 27 2.18 -10.31 23.35
CA LYS A 27 1.17 -9.68 24.20
C LYS A 27 0.23 -10.68 24.89
N TYR A 28 0.00 -11.83 24.26
CA TYR A 28 -0.88 -12.90 24.74
C TYR A 28 -0.17 -14.26 24.64
N PRO A 29 0.73 -14.59 25.59
CA PRO A 29 1.54 -15.82 25.52
C PRO A 29 0.73 -17.13 25.50
N ASP A 30 -0.51 -17.11 26.00
CA ASP A 30 -1.42 -18.26 26.03
C ASP A 30 -2.26 -18.44 24.74
N VAL A 31 -2.07 -17.54 23.76
CA VAL A 31 -2.70 -17.65 22.43
C VAL A 31 -1.77 -18.42 21.50
N GLU A 32 -2.23 -19.59 21.06
CA GLU A 32 -1.58 -20.35 20.02
C GLU A 32 -1.92 -19.74 18.65
N VAL A 33 -0.92 -19.55 17.80
CA VAL A 33 -1.09 -18.99 16.46
C VAL A 33 -0.66 -20.02 15.43
N GLU A 34 -1.54 -20.33 14.47
CA GLU A 34 -1.25 -21.15 13.30
C GLU A 34 -1.32 -20.30 12.03
N ILE A 35 -0.41 -20.52 11.08
CA ILE A 35 -0.41 -19.82 9.79
C ILE A 35 -0.86 -20.77 8.70
N LYS A 36 -1.91 -20.38 7.97
CA LYS A 36 -2.45 -21.10 6.82
C LYS A 36 -2.14 -20.34 5.53
N ILE A 37 -1.37 -20.97 4.65
CA ILE A 37 -1.10 -20.43 3.31
C ILE A 37 -2.28 -20.73 2.38
N ILE A 38 -2.88 -19.68 1.83
CA ILE A 38 -4.02 -19.75 0.92
C ILE A 38 -3.56 -19.36 -0.48
N LYS A 39 -3.79 -20.25 -1.46
CA LYS A 39 -3.50 -19.96 -2.86
C LYS A 39 -4.64 -19.13 -3.46
N THR A 40 -4.31 -17.93 -3.92
CA THR A 40 -5.27 -17.04 -4.56
C THR A 40 -5.21 -17.14 -6.08
N LYS A 41 -6.29 -16.78 -6.77
CA LYS A 41 -6.29 -16.78 -8.26
C LYS A 41 -5.21 -15.87 -8.85
N GLY A 42 -4.93 -14.74 -8.19
CA GLY A 42 -3.86 -13.85 -8.60
C GLY A 42 -2.46 -14.47 -8.55
N ASP A 43 -2.24 -15.50 -7.74
CA ASP A 43 -0.98 -16.27 -7.71
C ASP A 43 -0.92 -17.33 -8.83
N ILE A 44 -2.07 -17.71 -9.38
CA ILE A 44 -2.20 -18.72 -10.46
C ILE A 44 -2.06 -18.05 -11.86
N PHE A 45 -2.55 -16.81 -12.02
CA PHE A 45 -2.57 -16.10 -13.31
C PHE A 45 -1.51 -14.99 -13.42
N LEU A 46 -0.23 -15.34 -13.35
CA LEU A 46 0.89 -14.38 -13.46
C LEU A 46 0.99 -13.70 -14.84
N ASP A 47 0.54 -14.37 -15.91
CA ASP A 47 0.72 -13.93 -17.32
C ASP A 47 -0.42 -13.08 -17.90
N THR A 48 -1.51 -12.84 -17.14
CA THR A 48 -2.63 -12.02 -17.66
C THR A 48 -2.46 -10.55 -17.24
N PRO A 49 -2.62 -9.58 -18.16
CA PRO A 49 -2.55 -8.17 -17.79
C PRO A 49 -3.63 -7.81 -16.74
N LEU A 50 -3.25 -7.20 -15.61
CA LEU A 50 -4.16 -6.75 -14.54
C LEU A 50 -5.36 -5.93 -15.06
N HIS A 51 -5.18 -5.09 -16.08
CA HIS A 51 -6.29 -4.34 -16.70
C HIS A 51 -7.29 -5.22 -17.48
N LYS A 52 -6.91 -6.45 -17.88
CA LYS A 52 -7.82 -7.44 -18.47
C LYS A 52 -8.49 -8.32 -17.41
N LEU A 53 -7.92 -8.34 -16.21
CA LEU A 53 -8.45 -9.01 -15.05
C LEU A 53 -9.27 -8.01 -14.23
N ASN A 54 -10.42 -7.60 -14.76
CA ASN A 54 -11.32 -6.58 -14.22
C ASN A 54 -11.94 -6.89 -12.83
N ASP A 55 -11.38 -7.84 -12.08
CA ASP A 55 -11.99 -8.37 -10.87
C ASP A 55 -11.33 -7.74 -9.62
N LYS A 56 -12.02 -6.75 -9.04
CA LYS A 56 -11.69 -6.21 -7.72
C LYS A 56 -11.54 -7.40 -6.74
N GLY A 57 -10.36 -7.60 -6.16
CA GLY A 57 -10.16 -8.62 -5.11
C GLY A 57 -9.55 -9.97 -5.56
N LEU A 58 -8.92 -10.07 -6.72
CA LEU A 58 -8.21 -11.27 -7.20
C LEU A 58 -7.19 -11.92 -6.23
N PHE A 59 -6.70 -11.15 -5.25
CA PHE A 59 -5.74 -11.60 -4.24
C PHE A 59 -6.36 -11.78 -2.85
N VAL A 60 -7.66 -11.52 -2.70
CA VAL A 60 -8.30 -11.44 -1.37
C VAL A 60 -9.52 -12.36 -1.28
N LYS A 61 -10.24 -12.60 -2.40
CA LYS A 61 -11.51 -13.33 -2.39
C LYS A 61 -11.43 -14.74 -1.79
N GLU A 62 -10.38 -15.50 -2.10
CA GLU A 62 -10.21 -16.84 -1.50
C GLU A 62 -9.98 -16.75 0.02
N ILE A 63 -9.26 -15.73 0.48
CA ILE A 63 -8.99 -15.51 1.91
C ILE A 63 -10.27 -15.04 2.63
N GLU A 64 -11.03 -14.13 2.03
CA GLU A 64 -12.30 -13.64 2.58
C GLU A 64 -13.34 -14.76 2.72
N ASN A 65 -13.38 -15.71 1.77
CA ASN A 65 -14.26 -16.87 1.88
C ASN A 65 -13.90 -17.73 3.10
N GLU A 66 -12.61 -17.94 3.38
CA GLU A 66 -12.17 -18.70 4.55
C GLU A 66 -12.43 -17.97 5.87
N LEU A 67 -12.34 -16.64 5.90
CA LEU A 67 -12.76 -15.81 7.05
C LEU A 67 -14.27 -15.92 7.32
N LEU A 68 -15.08 -15.92 6.25
CA LEU A 68 -16.53 -16.02 6.36
C LEU A 68 -16.98 -17.42 6.80
N SER A 69 -16.30 -18.47 6.34
CA SER A 69 -16.59 -19.85 6.73
C SER A 69 -16.01 -20.24 8.10
N GLY A 70 -15.13 -19.41 8.68
CA GLY A 70 -14.44 -19.70 9.94
C GLY A 70 -13.31 -20.72 9.82
N GLU A 71 -12.80 -20.93 8.60
CA GLU A 71 -11.62 -21.77 8.33
C GLU A 71 -10.32 -21.08 8.74
N ILE A 72 -10.35 -19.74 8.80
CA ILE A 72 -9.34 -18.88 9.41
C ILE A 72 -10.03 -17.82 10.26
N ASP A 73 -9.31 -17.32 11.27
CA ASP A 73 -9.81 -16.33 12.23
C ASP A 73 -9.40 -14.90 11.87
N LEU A 74 -8.23 -14.77 11.23
CA LEU A 74 -7.59 -13.52 10.85
C LEU A 74 -6.96 -13.66 9.47
N ALA A 75 -6.93 -12.58 8.70
CA ALA A 75 -6.07 -12.45 7.54
C ALA A 75 -5.22 -11.18 7.60
N VAL A 76 -3.99 -11.27 7.13
CA VAL A 76 -3.04 -10.16 7.09
C VAL A 76 -2.80 -9.73 5.64
N HIS A 77 -3.04 -8.45 5.37
CA HIS A 77 -2.85 -7.87 4.04
C HIS A 77 -2.02 -6.60 4.10
N SER A 78 -1.46 -6.20 2.96
CA SER A 78 -0.99 -4.82 2.77
C SER A 78 -2.19 -3.93 2.47
N MET A 79 -2.46 -2.91 3.29
CA MET A 79 -3.71 -2.13 3.20
C MET A 79 -3.88 -1.43 1.85
N LYS A 80 -2.79 -1.02 1.20
CA LYS A 80 -2.82 -0.42 -0.15
C LYS A 80 -3.38 -1.34 -1.24
N ASP A 81 -3.39 -2.64 -1.01
CA ASP A 81 -3.90 -3.65 -1.95
C ASP A 81 -5.37 -3.99 -1.67
N MET A 82 -5.95 -3.45 -0.58
CA MET A 82 -7.33 -3.69 -0.20
C MET A 82 -8.31 -2.75 -0.93
N PRO A 83 -9.47 -3.25 -1.35
CA PRO A 83 -10.49 -2.44 -2.01
C PRO A 83 -11.08 -1.36 -1.08
N SER A 84 -11.69 -0.33 -1.69
CA SER A 84 -12.45 0.70 -0.98
C SER A 84 -13.69 0.15 -0.28
N GLU A 85 -14.33 -0.85 -0.90
CA GLU A 85 -15.51 -1.52 -0.37
C GLU A 85 -15.09 -2.73 0.46
N MET A 86 -15.76 -2.92 1.59
CA MET A 86 -15.51 -4.02 2.51
C MET A 86 -16.52 -5.13 2.24
N THR A 87 -16.08 -6.38 2.27
CA THR A 87 -16.96 -7.54 2.15
C THR A 87 -17.86 -7.65 3.38
N GLU A 88 -19.16 -7.84 3.18
CA GLU A 88 -20.16 -7.93 4.25
C GLU A 88 -19.80 -9.04 5.25
N GLY A 89 -19.91 -8.74 6.56
CA GLY A 89 -19.54 -9.65 7.65
C GLY A 89 -18.05 -9.68 8.00
N LEU A 90 -17.20 -9.01 7.22
CA LEU A 90 -15.77 -8.85 7.52
C LEU A 90 -15.45 -7.41 7.90
N VAL A 91 -14.51 -7.23 8.82
CA VAL A 91 -14.05 -5.92 9.29
C VAL A 91 -12.53 -5.89 9.41
N PHE A 92 -11.95 -4.68 9.40
CA PHE A 92 -10.55 -4.48 9.76
C PHE A 92 -10.44 -4.08 11.23
N ALA A 93 -9.49 -4.67 11.96
CA ALA A 93 -9.09 -4.15 13.26
C ALA A 93 -8.38 -2.80 13.08
N LYS A 94 -8.29 -2.02 14.17
CA LYS A 94 -7.44 -0.83 14.23
C LYS A 94 -6.00 -1.23 13.87
N PRO A 95 -5.34 -0.49 12.95
CA PRO A 95 -4.09 -0.94 12.38
C PRO A 95 -2.94 -0.91 13.39
N PRO A 96 -2.00 -1.86 13.32
CA PRO A 96 -0.76 -1.78 14.09
C PRO A 96 0.14 -0.67 13.55
N LYS A 97 1.25 -0.41 14.25
CA LYS A 97 2.22 0.61 13.84
C LYS A 97 2.66 0.44 12.38
N SER A 98 2.48 1.49 11.60
CA SER A 98 2.87 1.52 10.20
C SER A 98 4.37 1.64 9.99
N HIS A 99 4.83 1.18 8.83
CA HIS A 99 6.17 1.45 8.32
C HIS A 99 6.17 2.73 7.47
N ASP A 100 7.37 3.21 7.14
CA ASP A 100 7.58 4.38 6.30
C ASP A 100 6.84 4.22 4.95
N PRO A 101 5.93 5.16 4.61
CA PRO A 101 5.15 5.07 3.39
C PRO A 101 5.94 5.44 2.13
N ALA A 102 7.16 5.96 2.22
CA ALA A 102 7.91 6.44 1.08
C ALA A 102 8.13 5.36 0.01
N ASP A 103 8.23 5.82 -1.24
CA ASP A 103 8.80 5.03 -2.33
C ASP A 103 10.31 5.24 -2.39
N VAL A 104 11.03 4.23 -2.86
CA VAL A 104 12.49 4.23 -2.97
C VAL A 104 12.93 3.70 -4.33
N LEU A 105 14.08 4.19 -4.79
CA LEU A 105 14.78 3.63 -5.92
C LEU A 105 15.80 2.61 -5.42
N VAL A 106 15.71 1.39 -5.95
CA VAL A 106 16.82 0.43 -5.92
C VAL A 106 17.61 0.68 -7.20
N LEU A 107 18.85 1.16 -7.04
CA LEU A 107 19.67 1.65 -8.13
C LEU A 107 20.67 0.59 -8.60
N ARG A 108 20.98 0.63 -9.90
CA ARG A 108 22.13 -0.10 -10.45
C ARG A 108 23.45 0.51 -10.02
N ASN A 109 23.54 1.83 -10.11
CA ASN A 109 24.70 2.62 -9.73
C ASN A 109 24.26 3.70 -8.73
N PRO A 110 25.04 3.97 -7.66
CA PRO A 110 24.75 5.06 -6.74
C PRO A 110 24.64 6.41 -7.48
N ILE A 111 23.74 7.27 -7.01
CA ILE A 111 23.55 8.63 -7.51
C ILE A 111 23.61 9.62 -6.34
N SER A 112 24.03 10.85 -6.61
CA SER A 112 23.96 11.96 -5.65
C SER A 112 22.66 12.77 -5.81
N SER A 113 22.06 12.77 -7.00
CA SER A 113 20.77 13.42 -7.26
C SER A 113 19.94 12.69 -8.33
N LEU A 114 18.62 12.90 -8.30
CA LEU A 114 17.70 12.31 -9.29
C LEU A 114 17.97 12.77 -10.74
N SER A 115 18.60 13.93 -10.94
CA SER A 115 18.94 14.42 -12.28
C SER A 115 19.97 13.55 -12.99
N GLU A 116 20.74 12.74 -12.25
CA GLU A 116 21.66 11.76 -12.84
C GLU A 116 20.94 10.61 -13.56
N LEU A 117 19.65 10.41 -13.28
CA LEU A 117 18.80 9.44 -13.99
C LEU A 117 18.14 10.04 -15.24
N LYS A 118 18.51 11.26 -15.66
CA LYS A 118 18.03 11.85 -16.91
C LYS A 118 18.34 10.92 -18.09
N ASN A 119 17.37 10.70 -18.97
CA ASN A 119 17.44 9.72 -20.07
C ASN A 119 17.60 8.25 -19.62
N GLY A 120 17.46 7.97 -18.32
CA GLY A 120 17.57 6.63 -17.77
C GLY A 120 16.30 5.80 -17.92
N ARG A 121 16.36 4.56 -17.45
CA ARG A 121 15.29 3.56 -17.55
C ARG A 121 14.90 3.07 -16.16
N ILE A 122 13.65 3.31 -15.73
CA ILE A 122 13.16 2.91 -14.40
C ILE A 122 12.03 1.90 -14.52
N GLY A 123 12.14 0.78 -13.81
CA GLY A 123 11.13 -0.26 -13.79
C GLY A 123 9.99 0.01 -12.79
N THR A 124 8.75 0.13 -13.28
CA THR A 124 7.52 0.07 -12.47
C THR A 124 6.27 -0.25 -13.30
N GLY A 125 5.37 -1.03 -12.73
CA GLY A 125 4.03 -1.29 -13.31
C GLY A 125 2.91 -0.39 -12.76
N SER A 126 3.23 0.61 -11.93
CA SER A 126 2.23 1.49 -11.29
C SER A 126 2.11 2.83 -12.02
N LYS A 127 0.92 3.15 -12.56
CA LYS A 127 0.64 4.45 -13.19
C LYS A 127 0.96 5.64 -12.28
N ARG A 128 0.56 5.58 -11.01
CA ARG A 128 0.91 6.56 -9.97
C ARG A 128 2.41 6.86 -9.93
N ARG A 129 3.25 5.82 -10.01
CA ARG A 129 4.71 5.98 -9.98
C ARG A 129 5.23 6.48 -11.32
N THR A 130 4.75 5.93 -12.42
CA THR A 130 5.10 6.32 -13.79
C THR A 130 4.94 7.82 -13.99
N TYR A 131 3.74 8.36 -13.77
CA TYR A 131 3.46 9.77 -14.07
C TYR A 131 4.19 10.75 -13.14
N GLN A 132 4.42 10.35 -11.88
CA GLN A 132 5.26 11.14 -10.98
C GLN A 132 6.74 11.12 -11.37
N LEU A 133 7.27 9.99 -11.85
CA LEU A 133 8.65 9.89 -12.33
C LEU A 133 8.85 10.74 -13.58
N GLU A 134 7.93 10.67 -14.54
CA GLU A 134 7.99 11.45 -15.78
C GLU A 134 7.91 12.96 -15.53
N ARG A 135 7.20 13.38 -14.47
CA ARG A 135 7.17 14.77 -14.01
C ARG A 135 8.47 15.19 -13.29
N LEU A 136 9.08 14.28 -12.54
CA LEU A 136 10.21 14.58 -11.65
C LEU A 136 11.58 14.44 -12.31
N ILE A 137 11.71 13.56 -13.29
CA ILE A 137 12.98 13.21 -13.94
C ILE A 137 12.85 13.45 -15.45
N GLU A 138 13.73 14.30 -15.98
CA GLU A 138 13.70 14.68 -17.39
C GLU A 138 13.97 13.48 -18.31
N ASN A 139 13.09 13.30 -19.30
CA ASN A 139 13.21 12.32 -20.40
C ASN A 139 13.46 10.88 -19.92
N ILE A 140 12.85 10.46 -18.81
CA ILE A 140 12.95 9.09 -18.30
C ILE A 140 12.14 8.10 -19.14
N GLU A 141 12.67 6.89 -19.38
CA GLU A 141 11.89 5.76 -19.90
C GLU A 141 11.36 4.92 -18.72
N VAL A 142 10.05 4.80 -18.60
CA VAL A 142 9.44 3.93 -17.58
C VAL A 142 9.09 2.57 -18.18
N VAL A 143 9.74 1.52 -17.68
CA VAL A 143 9.58 0.14 -18.18
C VAL A 143 8.57 -0.61 -17.30
N PRO A 144 7.45 -1.13 -17.87
CA PRO A 144 6.45 -1.85 -17.10
C PRO A 144 6.98 -3.22 -16.63
N ILE A 145 7.20 -3.35 -15.32
CA ILE A 145 7.65 -4.60 -14.69
C ILE A 145 6.64 -5.18 -13.71
N ARG A 146 6.73 -6.49 -13.48
CA ARG A 146 5.93 -7.27 -12.52
C ARG A 146 6.80 -8.26 -11.76
N GLY A 147 6.18 -8.95 -10.80
CA GLY A 147 6.83 -9.90 -9.90
C GLY A 147 6.85 -9.42 -8.45
N ASN A 148 7.35 -10.27 -7.57
CA ASN A 148 7.65 -9.93 -6.18
C ASN A 148 8.86 -8.98 -6.09
N ILE A 149 9.26 -8.59 -4.88
CA ILE A 149 10.35 -7.64 -4.65
C ILE A 149 11.65 -8.13 -5.29
N GLU A 150 12.01 -9.39 -5.07
CA GLU A 150 13.24 -10.01 -5.53
C GLU A 150 13.30 -10.08 -7.07
N THR A 151 12.20 -10.49 -7.70
CA THR A 151 12.08 -10.55 -9.16
C THR A 151 12.17 -9.16 -9.78
N ARG A 152 11.61 -8.14 -9.12
CA ARG A 152 11.72 -6.76 -9.61
C ARG A 152 13.14 -6.25 -9.49
N MET A 153 13.84 -6.52 -8.38
CA MET A 153 15.24 -6.12 -8.24
C MET A 153 16.16 -6.83 -9.25
N SER A 154 15.91 -8.11 -9.57
CA SER A 154 16.73 -8.82 -10.56
C SER A 154 16.56 -8.27 -11.98
N LYS A 155 15.44 -7.59 -12.28
CA LYS A 155 15.19 -6.94 -13.57
C LYS A 155 16.09 -5.74 -13.86
N ILE A 156 16.74 -5.16 -12.84
CA ILE A 156 17.77 -4.14 -13.05
C ILE A 156 18.83 -4.67 -14.03
N GLU A 157 19.33 -5.87 -13.77
CA GLU A 157 20.33 -6.50 -14.63
C GLU A 157 19.70 -7.13 -15.87
N SER A 158 18.62 -7.91 -15.72
CA SER A 158 18.09 -8.70 -16.84
C SER A 158 17.40 -7.86 -17.92
N GLU A 159 16.88 -6.68 -17.60
CA GLU A 159 16.22 -5.77 -18.55
C GLU A 159 17.02 -4.49 -18.81
N ASN A 160 18.26 -4.43 -18.31
CA ASN A 160 19.16 -3.29 -18.46
C ASN A 160 18.50 -1.97 -18.00
N LEU A 161 18.02 -1.96 -16.76
CA LEU A 161 17.39 -0.79 -16.13
C LEU A 161 18.42 -0.07 -15.25
N ASP A 162 18.25 1.25 -15.09
CA ASP A 162 19.06 2.05 -14.17
C ASP A 162 18.54 1.94 -12.73
N ALA A 163 17.22 1.74 -12.57
CA ALA A 163 16.61 1.52 -11.27
C ALA A 163 15.29 0.75 -11.35
N VAL A 164 14.81 0.28 -10.21
CA VAL A 164 13.40 -0.05 -10.00
C VAL A 164 12.86 0.72 -8.81
N ILE A 165 11.57 1.09 -8.85
CA ILE A 165 10.91 1.79 -7.75
C ILE A 165 10.04 0.83 -6.93
N LEU A 166 10.29 0.80 -5.62
CA LEU A 166 9.64 -0.09 -4.65
C LEU A 166 9.15 0.71 -3.44
N ALA A 167 8.26 0.11 -2.64
CA ALA A 167 7.86 0.72 -1.37
C ALA A 167 8.94 0.45 -0.32
N LYS A 168 9.36 1.48 0.43
CA LYS A 168 10.35 1.35 1.50
C LYS A 168 9.97 0.27 2.52
N ALA A 169 8.74 0.33 3.01
CA ALA A 169 8.17 -0.66 3.92
C ALA A 169 8.26 -2.12 3.42
N GLY A 170 8.21 -2.34 2.10
CA GLY A 170 8.34 -3.67 1.53
C GLY A 170 9.76 -4.21 1.63
N LEU A 171 10.76 -3.36 1.36
CA LEU A 171 12.17 -3.73 1.49
C LEU A 171 12.58 -3.94 2.94
N GLU A 172 12.18 -3.05 3.84
CA GLU A 172 12.49 -3.16 5.27
C GLU A 172 11.95 -4.46 5.87
N ARG A 173 10.68 -4.80 5.59
CA ARG A 173 10.09 -6.06 6.05
C ARG A 173 10.82 -7.27 5.47
N ALA A 174 11.16 -7.23 4.20
CA ALA A 174 11.85 -8.31 3.52
C ALA A 174 13.37 -8.34 3.79
N SER A 175 13.88 -7.54 4.73
CA SER A 175 15.30 -7.47 5.09
C SER A 175 16.22 -7.05 3.92
N HIS A 176 15.72 -6.21 3.01
CA HIS A 176 16.45 -5.66 1.86
C HIS A 176 16.69 -4.14 1.99
N GLN A 177 16.73 -3.60 3.22
CA GLN A 177 16.97 -2.17 3.46
C GLN A 177 18.33 -1.67 2.95
N ASP A 178 19.32 -2.55 2.85
CA ASP A 178 20.64 -2.29 2.26
C ASP A 178 20.57 -1.99 0.75
N ARG A 179 19.48 -2.38 0.08
CA ARG A 179 19.23 -2.13 -1.34
C ARG A 179 18.61 -0.76 -1.62
N ILE A 180 18.26 0.01 -0.58
CA ILE A 180 17.70 1.36 -0.73
C ILE A 180 18.80 2.29 -1.24
N GLY A 181 18.73 2.65 -2.53
CA GLY A 181 19.69 3.54 -3.16
C GLY A 181 19.31 5.02 -3.04
N TYR A 182 18.02 5.34 -3.10
CA TYR A 182 17.50 6.69 -2.95
C TYR A 182 16.09 6.68 -2.37
N VAL A 183 15.81 7.50 -1.36
CA VAL A 183 14.47 7.65 -0.78
C VAL A 183 13.80 8.86 -1.40
N LEU A 184 12.61 8.67 -1.98
CA LEU A 184 11.82 9.75 -2.54
C LEU A 184 11.05 10.43 -1.41
N ASP A 185 11.17 11.76 -1.29
CA ASP A 185 10.44 12.53 -0.29
C ASP A 185 8.92 12.32 -0.50
N PRO A 186 8.20 11.78 0.49
CA PRO A 186 6.78 11.48 0.35
C PRO A 186 5.90 12.72 0.19
N LYS A 187 6.41 13.94 0.41
CA LYS A 187 5.70 15.20 0.11
C LYS A 187 5.77 15.58 -1.37
N ILE A 188 6.81 15.12 -2.07
CA ILE A 188 7.07 15.39 -3.48
C ILE A 188 6.60 14.22 -4.35
N PHE A 189 6.88 12.99 -3.92
CA PHE A 189 6.50 11.76 -4.59
C PHE A 189 5.47 11.01 -3.73
N LEU A 190 4.21 11.33 -3.97
CA LEU A 190 3.12 10.88 -3.12
C LEU A 190 2.93 9.36 -3.22
N PRO A 191 2.97 8.64 -2.07
CA PRO A 191 2.81 7.20 -2.04
C PRO A 191 1.36 6.80 -2.32
N SER A 192 1.12 5.50 -2.53
CA SER A 192 -0.26 5.02 -2.65
C SER A 192 -0.98 5.14 -1.30
N PRO A 193 -2.31 5.34 -1.29
CA PRO A 193 -3.10 5.28 -0.07
C PRO A 193 -2.75 4.05 0.77
N CYS A 194 -2.55 4.27 2.06
CA CYS A 194 -2.22 3.26 3.08
C CYS A 194 -0.91 2.47 2.83
N GLN A 195 0.03 3.00 2.04
CA GLN A 195 1.31 2.32 1.81
C GLN A 195 2.09 2.14 3.13
N GLY A 196 2.48 0.90 3.45
CA GLY A 196 3.20 0.61 4.70
C GLY A 196 2.30 0.28 5.89
N ILE A 197 0.97 0.37 5.75
CA ILE A 197 -0.01 -0.10 6.75
C ILE A 197 -0.35 -1.57 6.46
N LEU A 198 -0.43 -2.39 7.51
CA LEU A 198 -1.00 -3.74 7.44
C LEU A 198 -2.49 -3.70 7.81
N ALA A 199 -3.30 -4.40 7.04
CA ALA A 199 -4.72 -4.60 7.31
C ALA A 199 -4.91 -5.96 8.01
N LEU A 200 -5.58 -5.94 9.16
CA LEU A 200 -5.91 -7.13 9.93
C LEU A 200 -7.40 -7.40 9.77
N GLN A 201 -7.76 -8.27 8.84
CA GLN A 201 -9.16 -8.55 8.48
C GLN A 201 -9.68 -9.75 9.27
N TYR A 202 -10.85 -9.62 9.88
CA TYR A 202 -11.47 -10.70 10.65
C TYR A 202 -12.99 -10.68 10.48
N ASN A 203 -13.65 -11.77 10.89
CA ASN A 203 -15.11 -11.84 10.90
C ASN A 203 -15.67 -11.01 12.05
N GLU A 204 -16.60 -10.10 11.78
CA GLU A 204 -17.12 -9.16 12.80
C GLU A 204 -17.78 -9.86 14.00
N LYS A 205 -18.22 -11.12 13.83
CA LYS A 205 -18.80 -11.94 14.89
C LYS A 205 -17.76 -12.50 15.86
N ASN A 206 -16.47 -12.48 15.49
CA ASN A 206 -15.38 -12.97 16.34
C ASN A 206 -14.84 -11.84 17.23
N ILE A 207 -15.61 -11.50 18.26
CA ILE A 207 -15.34 -10.38 19.16
C ILE A 207 -14.00 -10.55 19.90
N GLU A 208 -13.69 -11.76 20.37
CA GLU A 208 -12.45 -12.05 21.10
C GLU A 208 -11.20 -11.80 20.24
N VAL A 209 -11.22 -12.26 18.98
CA VAL A 209 -10.15 -11.94 18.02
C VAL A 209 -10.08 -10.44 17.76
N GLY A 210 -11.22 -9.77 17.59
CA GLY A 210 -11.27 -8.32 17.43
C GLY A 210 -10.61 -7.56 18.60
N GLU A 211 -10.84 -7.97 19.84
CA GLU A 211 -10.22 -7.37 21.03
C GLU A 211 -8.70 -7.55 21.05
N ILE A 212 -8.22 -8.76 20.77
CA ILE A 212 -6.78 -9.07 20.68
C ILE A 212 -6.12 -8.19 19.62
N LEU A 213 -6.69 -8.12 18.41
CA LEU A 213 -6.12 -7.36 17.30
C LEU A 213 -6.13 -5.86 17.56
N ASN A 214 -7.24 -5.31 18.08
CA ASN A 214 -7.34 -3.89 18.41
C ASN A 214 -6.36 -3.48 19.51
N SER A 215 -5.95 -4.41 20.37
CA SER A 215 -4.92 -4.16 21.36
C SER A 215 -3.53 -3.88 20.75
N LEU A 216 -3.28 -4.30 19.51
CA LEU A 216 -2.01 -4.08 18.80
C LEU A 216 -1.96 -2.71 18.09
N SER A 217 -3.03 -1.92 18.20
CA SER A 217 -3.21 -0.73 17.40
C SER A 217 -2.28 0.41 17.76
N ASP A 218 -1.98 1.22 16.75
CA ASP A 218 -1.24 2.47 16.87
C ASP A 218 -2.14 3.64 16.44
N GLU A 219 -2.28 4.63 17.31
CA GLU A 219 -3.23 5.72 17.14
C GLU A 219 -2.90 6.62 15.94
N ASN A 220 -1.61 6.97 15.76
CA ASN A 220 -1.16 7.74 14.61
C ASN A 220 -1.42 7.00 13.29
N THR A 221 -1.17 5.69 13.28
CA THR A 221 -1.46 4.85 12.11
C THR A 221 -2.96 4.77 11.84
N LEU A 222 -3.81 4.72 12.88
CA LEU A 222 -5.26 4.76 12.72
C LEU A 222 -5.72 6.08 12.08
N TYR A 223 -5.27 7.22 12.57
CA TYR A 223 -5.63 8.52 12.01
C TYR A 223 -5.23 8.66 10.55
N ARG A 224 -4.02 8.22 10.24
CA ARG A 224 -3.51 8.16 8.87
C ARG A 224 -4.33 7.21 7.99
N TYR A 225 -4.60 6.00 8.47
CA TYR A 225 -5.44 5.01 7.78
C TYR A 225 -6.81 5.59 7.41
N GLU A 226 -7.53 6.15 8.38
CA GLU A 226 -8.88 6.69 8.15
C GLU A 226 -8.88 7.86 7.16
N THR A 227 -7.89 8.75 7.30
CA THR A 227 -7.72 9.91 6.41
C THR A 227 -7.43 9.46 4.97
N GLU A 228 -6.44 8.58 4.78
CA GLU A 228 -6.05 8.11 3.45
C GLU A 228 -7.14 7.27 2.78
N ARG A 229 -7.90 6.50 3.56
CA ARG A 229 -9.08 5.76 3.10
C ARG A 229 -10.23 6.67 2.70
N MET A 230 -10.46 7.74 3.45
CA MET A 230 -11.46 8.74 3.10
C MET A 230 -11.12 9.40 1.76
N TYR A 231 -9.87 9.83 1.59
CA TYR A 231 -9.39 10.36 0.31
C TYR A 231 -9.62 9.39 -0.85
N GLN A 232 -9.18 8.13 -0.70
CA GLN A 232 -9.34 7.10 -1.73
C GLN A 232 -10.82 6.88 -2.10
N LYS A 233 -11.71 6.82 -1.09
CA LYS A 233 -13.15 6.66 -1.29
C LYS A 233 -13.76 7.86 -2.03
N THR A 234 -13.39 9.08 -1.66
CA THR A 234 -13.94 10.32 -2.25
C THR A 234 -13.44 10.55 -3.67
N ILE A 235 -12.17 10.22 -3.96
CA ILE A 235 -11.64 10.19 -5.32
C ILE A 235 -12.48 9.21 -6.17
N GLY A 236 -12.78 8.02 -5.65
CA GLY A 236 -13.64 7.04 -6.30
C GLY A 236 -12.98 6.30 -7.48
N ALA A 237 -11.66 6.43 -7.62
CA ALA A 237 -10.88 5.82 -8.68
C ALA A 237 -10.42 4.40 -8.29
N GLY A 238 -10.30 3.50 -9.28
CA GLY A 238 -9.89 2.11 -9.05
C GLY A 238 -8.41 1.97 -8.67
N CYS A 239 -7.98 0.78 -8.20
CA CYS A 239 -6.61 0.51 -7.72
C CYS A 239 -5.49 0.74 -8.77
N HIS A 240 -5.84 0.89 -10.04
CA HIS A 240 -4.88 1.15 -11.13
C HIS A 240 -4.79 2.63 -11.52
N SER A 241 -5.59 3.49 -10.89
CA SER A 241 -5.61 4.93 -11.16
C SER A 241 -4.41 5.61 -10.48
N PRO A 242 -3.85 6.68 -11.05
CA PRO A 242 -2.75 7.41 -10.44
C PRO A 242 -3.26 8.26 -9.26
N VAL A 243 -3.45 7.62 -8.11
CA VAL A 243 -3.91 8.25 -6.86
C VAL A 243 -2.77 8.22 -5.85
N GLY A 244 -2.32 9.39 -5.42
CA GLY A 244 -1.30 9.55 -4.38
C GLY A 244 -1.86 10.26 -3.15
N ILE A 245 -1.42 9.87 -1.96
CA ILE A 245 -1.69 10.62 -0.73
C ILE A 245 -0.57 10.41 0.29
N TYR A 246 -0.20 11.48 0.97
CA TYR A 246 0.67 11.45 2.15
C TYR A 246 0.06 12.29 3.27
N THR A 247 0.16 11.80 4.50
CA THR A 247 -0.33 12.48 5.69
C THR A 247 0.80 12.67 6.69
N GLU A 248 0.97 13.91 7.15
CA GLU A 248 1.86 14.26 8.25
C GLU A 248 1.02 14.66 9.45
N ILE A 249 1.19 13.94 10.55
CA ILE A 249 0.54 14.25 11.83
C ILE A 249 1.62 14.78 12.76
N LYS A 250 1.41 15.98 13.30
CA LYS A 250 2.29 16.58 14.28
C LYS A 250 1.44 17.29 15.33
N ASP A 251 1.55 16.82 16.57
CA ASP A 251 0.73 17.27 17.69
C ASP A 251 -0.77 17.18 17.30
N ASP A 252 -1.54 18.25 17.51
CA ASP A 252 -2.97 18.32 17.17
C ASP A 252 -3.25 18.78 15.73
N ASN A 253 -2.26 18.72 14.82
CA ASN A 253 -2.40 19.16 13.44
C ASN A 253 -2.10 18.04 12.44
N ILE A 254 -2.75 18.13 11.28
CA ILE A 254 -2.52 17.26 10.13
C ILE A 254 -2.26 18.10 8.89
N VAL A 255 -1.32 17.65 8.06
CA VAL A 255 -1.13 18.10 6.68
C VAL A 255 -1.39 16.92 5.76
N ILE A 256 -2.25 17.11 4.75
CA ILE A 256 -2.62 16.10 3.78
C ILE A 256 -2.18 16.59 2.41
N TYR A 257 -1.30 15.82 1.76
CA TYR A 257 -0.88 16.04 0.39
C TYR A 257 -1.58 15.01 -0.48
N GLY A 258 -2.32 15.46 -1.48
CA GLY A 258 -3.12 14.62 -2.35
C GLY A 258 -2.71 14.79 -3.80
N MET A 259 -2.77 13.70 -4.55
CA MET A 259 -2.66 13.70 -5.99
C MET A 259 -3.67 12.78 -6.65
N TYR A 260 -4.16 13.22 -7.80
CA TYR A 260 -4.94 12.42 -8.72
C TYR A 260 -4.62 12.81 -10.16
N GLY A 261 -4.56 11.83 -11.05
CA GLY A 261 -4.38 12.05 -12.47
C GLY A 261 -5.38 11.25 -13.31
N ASP A 262 -5.42 11.58 -14.59
CA ASP A 262 -6.22 10.88 -15.59
C ASP A 262 -5.62 9.50 -15.96
N GLU A 263 -6.34 8.74 -16.78
CA GLU A 263 -5.94 7.37 -17.10
C GLU A 263 -4.69 7.28 -17.98
N ASP A 264 -4.41 8.30 -18.80
CA ASP A 264 -3.26 8.33 -19.70
C ASP A 264 -2.05 9.08 -19.12
N GLY A 265 -2.24 9.84 -18.04
CA GLY A 265 -1.19 10.59 -17.35
C GLY A 265 -0.94 11.97 -17.92
N SER A 266 -1.78 12.44 -18.86
CA SER A 266 -1.66 13.77 -19.45
C SER A 266 -1.90 14.87 -18.42
N ARG A 267 -2.68 14.57 -17.37
CA ARG A 267 -2.96 15.47 -16.25
C ARG A 267 -2.65 14.79 -14.93
N LEU A 268 -1.96 15.53 -14.07
CA LEU A 268 -1.63 15.11 -12.72
C LEU A 268 -1.74 16.30 -11.78
N ILE A 269 -2.80 16.33 -10.98
CA ILE A 269 -3.11 17.42 -10.06
C ILE A 269 -2.54 17.08 -8.69
N PHE A 270 -1.88 18.06 -8.07
CA PHE A 270 -1.36 17.98 -6.71
C PHE A 270 -1.94 19.12 -5.89
N LYS A 271 -2.48 18.81 -4.72
CA LYS A 271 -2.93 19.81 -3.75
C LYS A 271 -2.51 19.40 -2.35
N GLU A 272 -2.46 20.38 -1.47
CA GLU A 272 -2.27 20.17 -0.04
C GLU A 272 -3.34 20.90 0.75
N ILE A 273 -3.66 20.37 1.92
CA ILE A 273 -4.53 21.03 2.90
C ILE A 273 -3.99 20.72 4.31
N SER A 274 -4.10 21.68 5.21
CA SER A 274 -3.71 21.52 6.61
C SER A 274 -4.80 22.01 7.55
N GLY A 275 -4.86 21.44 8.75
CA GLY A 275 -5.75 21.90 9.80
C GLY A 275 -5.69 21.03 11.06
N PRO A 276 -6.63 21.23 11.99
CA PRO A 276 -6.72 20.42 13.21
C PRO A 276 -6.89 18.93 12.89
N LEU A 277 -6.22 18.06 13.64
CA LEU A 277 -6.31 16.60 13.49
C LEU A 277 -7.74 16.06 13.66
N GLY A 278 -8.55 16.75 14.48
CA GLY A 278 -9.98 16.45 14.66
C GLY A 278 -10.80 16.59 13.37
N ASP A 279 -10.37 17.46 12.44
CA ASP A 279 -11.06 17.74 11.18
C ASP A 279 -10.57 16.86 10.01
N ARG A 280 -9.60 15.96 10.25
CA ARG A 280 -8.86 15.20 9.22
C ARG A 280 -9.73 14.59 8.12
N LEU A 281 -10.87 14.01 8.46
CA LEU A 281 -11.76 13.36 7.48
C LEU A 281 -12.42 14.40 6.57
N SER A 282 -12.91 15.51 7.14
CA SER A 282 -13.49 16.59 6.36
C SER A 282 -12.45 17.30 5.48
N LEU A 283 -11.21 17.45 5.97
CA LEU A 283 -10.10 17.99 5.19
C LEU A 283 -9.75 17.07 4.03
N SER A 284 -9.71 15.76 4.28
CA SER A 284 -9.47 14.74 3.27
C SER A 284 -10.53 14.74 2.17
N GLU A 285 -11.81 14.84 2.52
CA GLU A 285 -12.91 14.94 1.55
C GLU A 285 -12.82 16.23 0.72
N LYS A 286 -12.58 17.37 1.38
CA LYS A 286 -12.40 18.67 0.71
C LYS A 286 -11.26 18.64 -0.29
N LEU A 287 -10.11 18.07 0.10
CA LEU A 287 -8.95 17.93 -0.77
C LEU A 287 -9.27 17.07 -1.99
N ALA A 288 -9.86 15.89 -1.77
CA ALA A 288 -10.24 14.99 -2.86
C ALA A 288 -11.21 15.65 -3.86
N ASN A 289 -12.26 16.31 -3.37
CA ASN A 289 -13.21 17.02 -4.23
C ASN A 289 -12.54 18.16 -4.99
N SER A 290 -11.71 18.97 -4.34
CA SER A 290 -11.00 20.07 -5.01
C SER A 290 -10.05 19.57 -6.10
N ILE A 291 -9.41 18.42 -5.91
CA ILE A 291 -8.56 17.79 -6.92
C ILE A 291 -9.41 17.28 -8.10
N LYS A 292 -10.55 16.62 -7.84
CA LYS A 292 -11.46 16.14 -8.89
C LYS A 292 -12.03 17.28 -9.72
N GLU A 293 -12.52 18.32 -9.06
CA GLU A 293 -13.04 19.51 -9.73
C GLU A 293 -12.00 20.13 -10.66
N GLU A 294 -10.73 20.19 -10.25
CA GLU A 294 -9.67 20.71 -11.12
C GLU A 294 -9.28 19.75 -12.24
N LEU A 295 -9.43 18.44 -12.05
CA LEU A 295 -9.21 17.46 -13.12
C LEU A 295 -10.36 17.42 -14.13
N ASP A 296 -11.60 17.70 -13.70
CA ASP A 296 -12.81 17.66 -14.54
C ASP A 296 -13.07 18.99 -15.26
N ASN A 297 -12.60 20.11 -14.70
CA ASN A 297 -12.66 21.41 -15.36
C ASN A 297 -11.46 21.55 -16.31
N GLU A 298 -11.76 21.76 -17.60
CA GLU A 298 -10.87 21.83 -18.79
C GLU A 298 -10.64 20.52 -19.54
#